data_AF-A0A3N5R6T5-F1
#
_entry.id   AF-A0A3N5R6T5-F1
#
_cell.length_a   1.000
_cell.length_b   1.000
_cell.length_c   1.000
_cell.angle_alpha   90.00
_cell.angle_beta   90.00
_cell.angle_gamma   90.00
#
_symmetry.space_group_name_H-M   'P 1'
#
loop_
_entity.id
_entity.type
_entity.pdbx_description
1 polymer ?
#
loop_
_entity_poly.entity_id
_entity_poly.type
_entity_poly.pdbx_seq_one_letter_code
_entity_poly.pdbx_strand_id
1 'polypeptide(L)'
;MKVKTITTLLLTLIAAFMLSACVSQPLQTSEPTPVETQPIPTEMIPTVTALSLEPHAPTEVPHNWVAFIGDDGNVWMVNASGGEQVQITTDAAGYSTDIENQTTVIQYQGPQWSSDGLLLAYEQQVGEPIDSGYSFQHGLWVYNLDT
;
A
#
# COMPACT_ATOMS: atom_id res chain seq x y z
N MET A 1 44.26 12.36 36.32
CA MET A 1 42.90 12.53 36.90
C MET A 1 42.31 13.88 36.46
N LYS A 2 41.96 14.04 35.17
CA LYS A 2 41.42 15.31 34.60
C LYS A 2 40.47 15.13 33.40
N VAL A 3 40.06 13.90 33.06
CA VAL A 3 39.26 13.61 31.85
C VAL A 3 37.76 13.46 32.16
N LYS A 4 37.39 13.16 33.42
CA LYS A 4 36.00 12.92 33.83
C LYS A 4 35.10 14.18 33.87
N THR A 5 35.67 15.39 33.83
CA THR A 5 34.89 16.62 34.02
C THR A 5 34.38 17.23 32.70
N ILE A 6 34.98 16.86 31.56
CA ILE A 6 34.60 17.38 30.24
C ILE A 6 33.41 16.62 29.65
N THR A 7 33.32 15.31 29.91
CA THR A 7 32.24 14.45 29.39
C THR A 7 30.87 14.78 29.98
N THR A 8 30.81 15.21 31.25
CA THR A 8 29.54 15.53 31.92
C THR A 8 28.96 16.87 31.47
N LEU A 9 29.79 17.83 31.07
CA LEU A 9 29.34 19.16 30.62
C LEU A 9 28.74 19.11 29.20
N LEU A 10 29.27 18.22 28.34
CA LEU A 10 28.80 18.05 26.97
C LEU A 10 27.45 17.30 26.91
N LEU A 11 27.17 16.43 27.88
CA LEU A 11 25.94 15.63 27.91
C LEU A 11 24.69 16.44 28.33
N THR A 12 24.87 17.55 29.05
CA THR A 12 23.74 18.40 29.50
C THR A 12 23.32 19.46 28.47
N LEU A 13 24.12 19.75 27.45
CA LEU A 13 23.81 20.80 26.48
C LEU A 13 22.96 20.32 25.29
N ILE A 14 22.92 19.02 25.00
CA ILE A 14 22.19 18.46 23.84
C ILE A 14 20.71 18.22 24.17
N ALA A 15 20.34 18.12 25.45
CA ALA A 15 18.97 17.81 25.89
C ALA A 15 17.97 18.99 25.78
N ALA A 16 18.39 20.19 25.36
CA ALA A 16 17.57 21.40 25.41
C ALA A 16 17.02 21.90 24.07
N PHE A 17 17.24 21.20 22.95
CA PHE A 17 16.95 21.76 21.60
C PHE A 17 15.93 21.01 20.73
N MET A 18 15.07 20.14 21.30
CA MET A 18 14.09 19.37 20.50
C MET A 18 12.64 19.51 21.00
N LEU A 19 12.18 20.75 21.21
CA LEU A 19 10.81 21.04 21.66
C LEU A 19 10.11 22.14 20.85
N SER A 20 10.47 22.35 19.58
CA SER A 20 9.76 23.34 18.77
C SER A 20 9.84 23.06 17.26
N ALA A 21 8.78 22.49 16.70
CA ALA A 21 8.21 22.87 15.41
C ALA A 21 7.03 21.94 15.02
N CYS A 22 5.87 22.10 15.68
CA CYS A 22 4.60 21.91 14.96
C CYS A 22 4.14 23.30 14.51
N VAL A 23 4.62 23.72 13.35
CA VAL A 23 3.98 24.83 12.63
C VAL A 23 2.81 24.23 11.88
N SER A 24 1.59 24.45 12.37
CA SER A 24 0.37 24.17 11.60
C SER A 24 0.30 25.19 10.46
N GLN A 25 0.42 24.72 9.22
CA GLN A 25 0.12 25.57 8.07
C GLN A 25 -1.38 25.87 8.05
N PRO A 26 -1.80 27.14 7.89
CA PRO A 26 -3.20 27.42 7.60
C PRO A 26 -3.56 26.85 6.23
N LEU A 27 -4.71 26.17 6.16
CA LEU A 27 -5.34 25.80 4.89
C LEU A 27 -5.52 27.07 4.04
N GLN A 28 -4.78 27.17 2.95
CA GLN A 28 -5.10 28.13 1.90
C GLN A 28 -6.31 27.62 1.15
N THR A 29 -7.48 28.12 1.53
CA THR A 29 -8.66 28.11 0.66
C THR A 29 -8.34 29.01 -0.53
N SER A 30 -7.99 28.43 -1.67
CA SER A 30 -8.01 29.16 -2.94
C SER A 30 -9.48 29.40 -3.31
N GLU A 31 -9.94 30.62 -3.05
CA GLU A 31 -11.21 31.14 -3.55
C GLU A 31 -11.15 31.13 -5.09
N PRO A 32 -12.09 30.46 -5.80
CA PRO A 32 -12.10 30.52 -7.25
C PRO A 32 -12.45 31.94 -7.70
N THR A 33 -11.56 32.53 -8.49
CA THR A 33 -11.78 33.81 -9.17
C THR A 33 -13.06 33.74 -10.00
N PRO A 34 -13.95 34.76 -9.94
CA PRO A 34 -15.09 34.81 -10.84
C PRO A 34 -14.57 34.97 -12.28
N VAL A 35 -14.83 33.98 -13.13
CA VAL A 35 -14.52 34.04 -14.56
C VAL A 35 -15.51 35.03 -15.20
N GLU A 36 -14.97 36.16 -15.64
CA GLU A 36 -15.70 37.14 -16.44
C GLU A 36 -16.13 36.49 -17.77
N THR A 37 -17.44 36.37 -17.96
CA THR A 37 -18.03 35.71 -19.12
C THR A 37 -18.05 36.67 -20.31
N GLN A 38 -17.16 36.46 -21.27
CA GLN A 38 -17.21 37.13 -22.58
C GLN A 38 -18.27 36.42 -23.44
N PRO A 39 -19.20 37.12 -24.12
CA PRO A 39 -20.17 36.46 -24.98
C PRO A 39 -19.50 35.94 -26.25
N ILE A 40 -19.50 34.62 -26.42
CA ILE A 40 -19.07 33.93 -27.64
C ILE A 40 -20.17 34.11 -28.70
N PRO A 41 -19.85 34.47 -29.96
CA PRO A 41 -20.82 34.54 -31.04
C PRO A 41 -21.46 33.17 -31.30
N THR A 42 -22.80 33.13 -31.33
CA THR A 42 -23.58 31.93 -31.67
C THR A 42 -23.44 31.62 -33.16
N GLU A 43 -22.41 30.86 -33.53
CA GLU A 43 -22.30 30.21 -34.83
C GLU A 43 -22.99 28.84 -34.76
N MET A 44 -23.93 28.60 -35.69
CA MET A 44 -24.76 27.39 -35.72
C MET A 44 -23.91 26.16 -36.05
N ILE A 45 -23.50 25.41 -35.04
CA ILE A 45 -22.89 24.08 -35.20
C ILE A 45 -24.02 23.08 -35.51
N PRO A 46 -23.92 22.25 -36.56
CA PRO A 46 -24.89 21.19 -36.81
C PRO A 46 -24.89 20.18 -35.66
N THR A 47 -26.08 19.88 -35.14
CA THR A 47 -26.32 18.88 -34.09
C THR A 47 -25.86 17.51 -34.58
N VAL A 48 -24.64 17.13 -34.24
CA VAL A 48 -24.26 15.71 -34.21
C VAL A 48 -25.06 15.07 -33.09
N THR A 49 -25.97 14.15 -33.43
CA THR A 49 -26.63 13.30 -32.45
C THR A 49 -25.54 12.49 -31.75
N ALA A 50 -25.10 12.97 -30.58
CA ALA A 50 -24.22 12.21 -29.71
C ALA A 50 -24.96 10.92 -29.34
N LEU A 51 -24.47 9.78 -29.82
CA LEU A 51 -24.86 8.49 -29.28
C LEU A 51 -24.46 8.51 -27.80
N SER A 52 -25.45 8.58 -26.93
CA SER A 52 -25.28 8.40 -25.49
C SER A 52 -24.81 6.96 -25.29
N LEU A 53 -23.49 6.77 -25.17
CA LEU A 53 -22.94 5.58 -24.55
C LEU A 53 -23.34 5.68 -23.08
N GLU A 54 -24.50 5.13 -22.73
CA GLU A 54 -24.83 4.90 -21.32
C GLU A 54 -23.63 4.13 -20.73
N PRO A 55 -23.00 4.63 -19.66
CA PRO A 55 -21.99 3.86 -18.96
C PRO A 55 -22.65 2.55 -18.56
N HIS A 56 -22.24 1.44 -19.17
CA HIS A 56 -22.64 0.13 -18.70
C HIS A 56 -22.21 0.08 -17.23
N ALA A 57 -23.19 -0.05 -16.33
CA ALA A 57 -22.90 -0.35 -14.94
C ALA A 57 -21.93 -1.55 -14.94
N PRO A 58 -20.84 -1.49 -14.15
CA PRO A 58 -19.97 -2.65 -13.99
C PRO A 58 -20.88 -3.85 -13.69
N THR A 59 -20.78 -4.90 -14.50
CA THR A 59 -21.44 -6.15 -14.15
C THR A 59 -20.81 -6.56 -12.84
N GLU A 60 -21.57 -6.45 -11.75
CA GLU A 60 -21.15 -6.87 -10.43
C GLU A 60 -20.80 -8.34 -10.57
N VAL A 61 -19.51 -8.68 -10.59
CA VAL A 61 -19.09 -10.08 -10.55
C VAL A 61 -19.02 -10.40 -9.07
N PRO A 62 -19.98 -11.16 -8.50
CA PRO A 62 -19.94 -11.49 -7.09
C PRO A 62 -18.91 -12.61 -6.93
N HIS A 63 -17.64 -12.24 -6.93
CA HIS A 63 -16.60 -13.11 -6.43
C HIS A 63 -16.72 -13.07 -4.91
N ASN A 64 -17.49 -14.02 -4.37
CA ASN A 64 -17.65 -14.24 -2.93
C ASN A 64 -16.36 -14.81 -2.31
N TRP A 65 -15.18 -14.31 -2.70
CA TRP A 65 -13.90 -14.78 -2.22
C TRP A 65 -13.34 -13.84 -1.17
N VAL A 66 -12.91 -14.42 -0.06
CA VAL A 66 -12.16 -13.71 0.98
C VAL A 66 -10.71 -14.13 0.86
N ALA A 67 -9.82 -13.16 0.67
CA ALA A 67 -8.38 -13.38 0.68
C ALA A 67 -7.83 -13.16 2.10
N PHE A 68 -6.90 -14.02 2.53
CA PHE A 68 -6.29 -13.96 3.85
C PHE A 68 -4.88 -14.55 3.83
N ILE A 69 -4.10 -14.28 4.87
CA ILE A 69 -2.82 -14.94 5.11
C ILE A 69 -3.08 -16.19 5.95
N GLY A 70 -2.69 -17.35 5.44
CA GLY A 70 -2.84 -18.63 6.13
C GLY A 70 -1.86 -18.79 7.29
N ASP A 71 -2.07 -19.81 8.11
CA ASP A 71 -1.16 -20.17 9.21
C ASP A 71 0.24 -20.57 8.71
N ASP A 72 0.34 -20.96 7.44
CA ASP A 72 1.59 -21.24 6.73
C ASP A 72 2.30 -19.98 6.19
N GLY A 73 1.70 -18.80 6.38
CA GLY A 73 2.20 -17.52 5.90
C GLY A 73 1.93 -17.24 4.42
N ASN A 74 1.29 -18.17 3.70
CA ASN A 74 0.95 -18.00 2.29
C ASN A 74 -0.36 -17.22 2.11
N VAL A 75 -0.58 -16.71 0.90
CA VAL A 75 -1.84 -16.10 0.50
C VAL A 75 -2.85 -17.18 0.13
N TRP A 76 -4.01 -17.13 0.76
CA TRP A 76 -5.12 -18.03 0.54
C TRP A 76 -6.38 -17.27 0.16
N MET A 77 -7.26 -17.95 -0.54
CA MET A 77 -8.61 -17.50 -0.85
C MET A 77 -9.62 -18.54 -0.37
N VAL A 78 -10.73 -18.08 0.20
CA VAL A 78 -11.86 -18.93 0.57
C VAL A 78 -13.16 -18.41 -0.04
N ASN A 79 -13.93 -19.29 -0.67
CA ASN A 79 -15.26 -18.98 -1.18
C ASN A 79 -16.22 -18.89 0.01
N ALA A 80 -16.74 -17.71 0.29
CA ALA A 80 -17.64 -17.42 1.41
C ALA A 80 -18.99 -18.16 1.32
N SER A 81 -19.39 -18.62 0.13
CA SER A 81 -20.64 -19.37 -0.05
C SER A 81 -20.49 -20.87 0.15
N GLY A 82 -19.34 -21.44 -0.22
CA GLY A 82 -19.13 -22.90 -0.24
C GLY A 82 -18.00 -23.40 0.66
N GLY A 83 -17.15 -22.52 1.16
CA GLY A 83 -15.96 -22.87 1.95
C GLY A 83 -14.81 -23.47 1.13
N GLU A 84 -14.92 -23.50 -0.21
CA GLU A 84 -13.83 -23.92 -1.10
C GLU A 84 -12.61 -23.02 -0.86
N GLN A 85 -11.41 -23.62 -0.78
CA GLN A 85 -10.17 -22.89 -0.55
C GLN A 85 -9.20 -23.08 -1.69
N VAL A 86 -8.51 -22.00 -2.05
CA VAL A 86 -7.48 -21.96 -3.09
C VAL A 86 -6.24 -21.29 -2.50
N GLN A 87 -5.09 -21.94 -2.64
CA GLN A 87 -3.80 -21.39 -2.26
C GLN A 87 -3.20 -20.62 -3.44
N ILE A 88 -2.79 -19.37 -3.22
CA ILE A 88 -2.26 -18.48 -4.26
C ILE A 88 -0.73 -18.47 -4.27
N THR A 89 -0.10 -18.52 -3.10
CA THR A 89 1.36 -18.63 -2.96
C THR A 89 1.74 -19.87 -2.16
N THR A 90 2.95 -20.40 -2.34
CA THR A 90 3.36 -21.69 -1.72
C THR A 90 4.75 -21.66 -1.09
N ASP A 91 5.40 -20.50 -1.11
CA ASP A 91 6.82 -20.31 -0.82
C ASP A 91 7.08 -19.42 0.41
N ALA A 92 6.04 -19.10 1.19
CA ALA A 92 6.23 -18.38 2.44
C ALA A 92 7.24 -19.10 3.35
N ALA A 93 8.15 -18.32 3.93
CA ALA A 93 9.25 -18.81 4.75
C ALA A 93 9.45 -17.85 5.93
N GLY A 94 9.25 -18.35 7.15
CA GLY A 94 9.39 -17.59 8.38
C GLY A 94 10.85 -17.40 8.81
N TYR A 95 11.04 -16.63 9.88
CA TYR A 95 12.35 -16.46 10.50
C TYR A 95 12.89 -17.77 11.08
N SER A 96 14.16 -18.06 10.83
CA SER A 96 14.88 -19.15 11.49
C SER A 96 15.34 -18.71 12.89
N THR A 97 15.24 -19.62 13.87
CA THR A 97 15.85 -19.42 15.20
C THR A 97 17.31 -19.86 15.23
N ASP A 98 17.78 -20.54 14.19
CA ASP A 98 19.16 -20.94 14.03
C ASP A 98 19.95 -19.80 13.37
N ILE A 99 20.73 -19.09 14.19
CA ILE A 99 21.52 -17.93 13.78
C ILE A 99 22.64 -18.35 12.82
N GLU A 100 23.13 -19.59 12.90
CA GLU A 100 24.19 -20.11 12.03
C GLU A 100 23.64 -20.57 10.68
N ASN A 101 22.35 -20.92 10.61
CA ASN A 101 21.66 -21.37 9.41
C ASN A 101 20.45 -20.47 9.10
N GLN A 102 20.66 -19.16 9.07
CA GLN A 102 19.63 -18.23 8.61
C GLN A 102 19.33 -18.47 7.13
N THR A 103 18.05 -18.60 6.82
CA THR A 103 17.55 -18.76 5.45
C THR A 103 16.87 -17.48 5.01
N THR A 104 16.65 -17.35 3.69
CA THR A 104 15.78 -16.33 3.12
C THR A 104 14.38 -16.40 3.77
N VAL A 105 13.85 -15.24 4.12
CA VAL A 105 12.51 -15.06 4.69
C VAL A 105 11.59 -14.54 3.58
N ILE A 106 10.43 -15.15 3.40
CA ILE A 106 9.41 -14.71 2.45
C ILE A 106 8.11 -14.53 3.21
N GLN A 107 7.60 -13.30 3.28
CA GLN A 107 6.36 -12.95 3.98
C GLN A 107 5.38 -12.28 3.04
N TYR A 108 4.11 -12.64 3.18
CA TYR A 108 3.01 -12.03 2.47
C TYR A 108 2.11 -11.26 3.42
N GLN A 109 1.59 -10.12 2.97
CA GLN A 109 0.70 -9.29 3.78
C GLN A 109 -0.24 -8.42 2.95
N GLY A 110 -1.26 -7.88 3.62
CA GLY A 110 -2.16 -6.87 3.06
C GLY A 110 -2.88 -7.28 1.78
N PRO A 111 -3.51 -8.47 1.69
CA PRO A 111 -4.32 -8.81 0.52
C PRO A 111 -5.46 -7.80 0.36
N GLN A 112 -5.64 -7.26 -0.85
CA GLN A 112 -6.68 -6.30 -1.16
C GLN A 112 -7.26 -6.53 -2.55
N TRP A 113 -8.59 -6.64 -2.62
CA TRP A 113 -9.34 -6.82 -3.85
C TRP A 113 -9.53 -5.51 -4.61
N SER A 114 -9.36 -5.52 -5.94
CA SER A 114 -9.86 -4.45 -6.80
C SER A 114 -11.38 -4.30 -6.65
N SER A 115 -11.90 -3.12 -6.99
CA SER A 115 -13.33 -2.82 -6.81
C SER A 115 -14.27 -3.69 -7.66
N ASP A 116 -13.76 -4.24 -8.76
CA ASP A 116 -14.47 -5.17 -9.64
C ASP A 116 -14.29 -6.65 -9.24
N GLY A 117 -13.46 -6.94 -8.24
CA GLY A 117 -13.22 -8.30 -7.74
C GLY A 117 -12.38 -9.20 -8.65
N LEU A 118 -11.84 -8.67 -9.75
CA LEU A 118 -11.07 -9.46 -10.73
C LEU A 118 -9.58 -9.58 -10.39
N LEU A 119 -9.06 -8.65 -9.60
CA LEU A 119 -7.66 -8.57 -9.22
C LEU A 119 -7.50 -8.64 -7.70
N LEU A 120 -6.53 -9.44 -7.27
CA LEU A 120 -6.09 -9.47 -5.88
C LEU A 120 -4.66 -8.94 -5.80
N ALA A 121 -4.47 -7.81 -5.12
CA ALA A 121 -3.15 -7.30 -4.80
C ALA A 121 -2.67 -7.80 -3.42
N TYR A 122 -1.37 -8.05 -3.26
CA TYR A 122 -0.76 -8.35 -1.96
C TYR A 122 0.71 -7.93 -1.95
N GLU A 123 1.24 -7.62 -0.78
CA GLU A 123 2.66 -7.30 -0.60
C GLU A 123 3.45 -8.59 -0.34
N GLN A 124 4.62 -8.70 -0.95
CA GLN A 124 5.65 -9.68 -0.62
C GLN A 124 6.86 -8.95 -0.03
N GLN A 125 7.40 -9.49 1.05
CA GLN A 125 8.67 -9.08 1.63
C GLN A 125 9.65 -10.24 1.52
N VAL A 126 10.81 -9.99 0.91
CA VAL A 126 11.90 -10.95 0.81
C VAL A 126 13.06 -10.44 1.66
N GLY A 127 13.39 -11.19 2.71
CA GLY A 127 14.50 -10.91 3.61
C GLY A 127 15.68 -11.83 3.32
N GLU A 128 16.79 -11.28 2.88
CA GLU A 128 18.06 -12.01 2.75
C GLU A 128 18.91 -11.83 4.00
N PRO A 129 19.49 -12.91 4.57
CA PRO A 129 20.29 -12.81 5.77
C PRO A 129 21.61 -12.07 5.51
N ILE A 130 22.01 -11.27 6.50
CA ILE A 130 23.26 -10.51 6.56
C ILE A 130 23.85 -10.64 7.97
N ASP A 131 25.11 -10.28 8.17
CA ASP A 131 25.80 -10.41 9.48
C ASP A 131 25.06 -9.73 10.65
N SER A 132 24.30 -8.67 10.38
CA SER A 132 23.55 -7.91 11.38
C SER A 132 22.04 -8.17 11.40
N GLY A 133 21.53 -9.19 10.70
CA GLY A 133 20.10 -9.51 10.61
C GLY A 133 19.65 -9.77 9.18
N TYR A 134 18.68 -8.99 8.70
CA TYR A 134 18.11 -9.17 7.35
C TYR A 134 18.13 -7.88 6.54
N SER A 135 18.37 -8.01 5.23
CA SER A 135 18.12 -6.97 4.24
C SER A 135 16.80 -7.29 3.52
N PHE A 136 15.85 -6.34 3.52
CA PHE A 136 14.51 -6.57 2.97
C PHE A 136 14.30 -5.86 1.63
N GLN A 137 13.62 -6.58 0.74
CA GLN A 137 13.03 -6.05 -0.48
C GLN A 137 11.51 -6.20 -0.41
N HIS A 138 10.78 -5.21 -0.91
CA HIS A 138 9.33 -5.18 -0.92
C HIS A 138 8.81 -5.19 -2.35
N GLY A 139 7.79 -5.99 -2.61
CA GLY A 139 7.10 -6.06 -3.90
C GLY A 139 5.59 -6.02 -3.73
N LEU A 140 4.91 -5.32 -4.62
CA LEU A 140 3.45 -5.40 -4.77
C LEU A 140 3.15 -6.36 -5.92
N TRP A 141 2.45 -7.44 -5.61
CA TRP A 141 2.03 -8.46 -6.58
C TRP A 141 0.54 -8.33 -6.85
N VAL A 142 0.14 -8.70 -8.07
CA VAL A 142 -1.27 -8.71 -8.50
C VAL A 142 -1.58 -10.06 -9.12
N TYR A 143 -2.59 -10.74 -8.59
CA TYR A 143 -3.13 -11.99 -9.10
C TYR A 143 -4.44 -11.72 -9.85
N ASN A 144 -4.61 -12.36 -11.01
CA ASN A 144 -5.81 -12.26 -11.85
C ASN A 144 -6.64 -13.54 -11.68
N LEU A 145 -7.94 -13.40 -11.42
CA LEU A 145 -8.85 -14.52 -11.19
C LEU A 145 -9.39 -15.17 -12.46
N ASP A 146 -9.29 -14.48 -13.60
CA ASP A 146 -9.86 -14.94 -14.87
C ASP A 146 -8.90 -15.81 -15.70
N THR A 147 -7.66 -16.01 -15.22
CA THR A 147 -6.63 -16.81 -15.91
C THR A 147 -6.51 -18.22 -15.35
#